data_AF-A0A919HSS6-F1
#
_entry.id   AF-A0A919HSS6-F1
#
_cell.length_a   1.000
_cell.length_b   1.000
_cell.length_c   1.000
_cell.angle_alpha   90.00
_cell.angle_beta   90.00
_cell.angle_gamma   90.00
#
_symmetry.space_group_name_H-M   'P 1'
#
loop_
_entity.id
_entity.type
_entity.pdbx_description
1 polymer ?
#
loop_
_entity_poly.entity_id
_entity_poly.type
_entity_poly.pdbx_seq_one_letter_code
_entity_poly.pdbx_strand_id
1 'polypeptide(L)'
;MVPQFNDADSRRFRRGLARVFIDNYAAIPPESIRRLLALHRAGILRILTLGEDYELQREPDRTLIVHHRQRCEFDVFIDARGQKALKTRDLPFPSLRQQLLACGDDIPDVGDDYTLQAPETVRGRVAFGALPSLMHDRPFVQGLTASAEIGSAMARAVSQQAAGRRRRLWYIE
;
A
#
# COMPACT_ATOMS: atom_id res chain seq x y z
N MET A 1 -1.09 -4.45 13.53
CA MET A 1 -0.42 -5.45 14.41
C MET A 1 -1.47 -6.02 15.35
N VAL A 2 -1.38 -7.25 15.85
CA VAL A 2 -2.36 -7.79 16.82
C VAL A 2 -2.25 -6.93 18.10
N PRO A 3 -3.27 -6.15 18.49
CA PRO A 3 -3.14 -5.12 19.54
C PRO A 3 -2.70 -5.68 20.90
N GLN A 4 -2.95 -6.96 21.13
CA GLN A 4 -2.64 -7.67 22.36
C GLN A 4 -1.18 -8.14 22.44
N PHE A 5 -0.39 -8.00 21.36
CA PHE A 5 1.01 -8.45 21.36
C PHE A 5 1.93 -7.37 21.93
N ASN A 6 2.75 -7.76 22.91
CA ASN A 6 3.94 -6.99 23.27
C ASN A 6 5.04 -7.16 22.19
N ASP A 7 6.16 -6.45 22.35
CA ASP A 7 7.28 -6.48 21.40
C ASP A 7 7.88 -7.89 21.20
N ALA A 8 7.97 -8.68 22.27
CA ALA A 8 8.52 -10.03 22.20
C ALA A 8 7.59 -10.96 21.42
N ASP A 9 6.28 -10.87 21.68
CA ASP A 9 5.25 -11.62 20.94
C ASP A 9 5.22 -11.20 19.48
N SER A 10 5.33 -9.91 19.17
CA SER A 10 5.43 -9.40 17.80
C SER A 10 6.64 -9.95 17.05
N ARG A 11 7.82 -10.01 17.69
CA ARG A 11 9.02 -10.63 17.10
C ARG A 11 8.82 -12.14 16.89
N ARG A 12 8.24 -12.84 17.85
CA ARG A 12 7.99 -14.30 17.76
C ARG A 12 6.99 -14.61 16.65
N PHE A 13 5.91 -13.85 16.55
CA PHE A 13 4.91 -13.95 15.48
C PHE A 13 5.55 -13.74 14.10
N ARG A 14 6.32 -12.66 13.92
CA ARG A 14 7.00 -12.35 12.65
C ARG A 14 7.95 -13.46 12.19
N ARG A 15 8.66 -14.12 13.11
CA ARG A 15 9.59 -15.21 12.78
C ARG A 15 8.92 -16.53 12.38
N GLY A 16 7.70 -16.78 12.86
CA GLY A 16 6.99 -18.05 12.65
C GLY A 16 5.67 -17.87 11.91
N LEU A 17 4.60 -17.67 12.69
CA LEU A 17 3.21 -17.67 12.22
C LEU A 17 2.91 -16.63 11.14
N ALA A 18 3.60 -15.50 11.10
CA ALA A 18 3.37 -14.46 10.10
C ALA A 18 3.51 -15.00 8.66
N ARG A 19 4.45 -15.92 8.40
CA ARG A 19 4.63 -16.53 7.07
C ARG A 19 3.40 -17.35 6.67
N VAL A 20 2.88 -18.17 7.58
CA VAL A 20 1.66 -18.97 7.34
C VAL A 20 0.44 -18.09 7.07
N PHE A 21 0.30 -17.00 7.83
CA PHE A 21 -0.76 -16.02 7.62
C PHE A 21 -0.65 -15.34 6.25
N ILE A 22 0.56 -14.93 5.86
CA ILE A 22 0.83 -14.33 4.54
C ILE A 22 0.50 -15.32 3.43
N ASP A 23 0.92 -16.58 3.55
CA ASP A 23 0.67 -17.62 2.54
C ASP A 23 -0.82 -17.88 2.35
N ASN A 24 -1.60 -17.91 3.44
CA ASN A 24 -3.05 -18.10 3.37
C ASN A 24 -3.79 -16.84 2.87
N TYR A 25 -3.24 -15.66 3.11
CA TYR A 25 -3.84 -14.38 2.73
C TYR A 25 -3.53 -13.96 1.29
N ALA A 26 -2.33 -14.31 0.78
CA ALA A 26 -1.90 -14.08 -0.59
C ALA A 26 -2.10 -15.33 -1.48
N ALA A 27 -2.97 -16.25 -1.06
CA ALA A 27 -3.17 -17.53 -1.74
C ALA A 27 -3.61 -17.33 -3.19
N ILE A 28 -2.82 -17.87 -4.11
CA ILE A 28 -3.17 -17.92 -5.53
C ILE A 28 -4.19 -19.06 -5.70
N PRO A 29 -5.33 -18.84 -6.38
CA PRO A 29 -6.31 -19.89 -6.62
C PRO A 29 -5.64 -21.13 -7.26
N PRO A 30 -5.91 -22.36 -6.78
CA PRO A 30 -5.28 -23.56 -7.33
C PRO A 30 -5.46 -23.72 -8.84
N GLU A 31 -6.62 -23.29 -9.34
CA GLU A 31 -6.95 -23.26 -10.76
C GLU A 31 -5.98 -22.39 -11.58
N SER A 32 -5.60 -21.22 -11.06
CA SER A 32 -4.64 -20.32 -11.69
C SER A 32 -3.24 -20.94 -11.75
N ILE A 33 -2.83 -21.64 -10.68
CA ILE A 33 -1.54 -22.36 -10.64
C ILE A 33 -1.53 -23.48 -11.69
N ARG A 34 -2.61 -24.26 -11.81
CA ARG A 34 -2.72 -25.32 -12.83
C ARG A 34 -2.58 -24.78 -14.24
N ARG A 35 -3.23 -23.66 -14.55
CA ARG A 35 -3.15 -23.01 -15.88
C ARG A 35 -1.72 -22.51 -16.16
N LEU A 36 -1.09 -21.87 -15.18
CA LEU A 36 0.29 -21.39 -15.29
C LEU A 36 1.27 -22.56 -15.58
N LEU A 37 1.15 -23.67 -14.84
CA LEU A 37 1.98 -24.86 -15.04
C LEU A 37 1.70 -25.57 -16.37
N ALA A 38 0.46 -25.57 -16.85
CA ALA A 38 0.13 -26.13 -18.17
C ALA A 38 0.78 -25.34 -19.30
N LEU A 39 0.74 -24.00 -19.26
CA LEU A 39 1.43 -23.14 -20.22
C LEU A 39 2.94 -23.33 -20.18
N HIS A 40 3.50 -23.54 -18.99
CA HIS A 40 4.92 -23.83 -18.84
C HIS A 40 5.32 -25.17 -19.47
N ARG A 41 4.55 -26.23 -19.20
CA ARG A 41 4.76 -27.57 -19.79
C ARG A 41 4.61 -27.58 -21.31
N ALA A 42 3.74 -26.72 -21.85
CA ALA A 42 3.56 -26.54 -23.30
C ALA A 42 4.66 -25.71 -23.97
N GLY A 43 5.62 -25.17 -23.22
CA GLY A 43 6.69 -24.32 -23.74
C GLY A 43 6.28 -22.88 -24.07
N ILE A 44 5.06 -22.47 -23.72
CA ILE A 44 4.52 -21.12 -23.99
C ILE A 44 4.98 -20.12 -22.92
N LEU A 45 5.15 -20.59 -21.67
CA LEU A 45 5.55 -19.77 -20.53
C LEU A 45 6.88 -20.25 -19.95
N ARG A 46 7.83 -19.34 -19.71
CA ARG A 46 9.03 -19.62 -18.92
C ARG A 46 8.85 -19.10 -17.50
N ILE A 47 9.06 -19.98 -16.52
CA ILE A 47 9.09 -19.62 -15.10
C ILE A 47 10.56 -19.52 -14.67
N LEU A 48 10.93 -18.42 -14.03
CA LEU A 48 12.27 -18.20 -13.51
C LEU A 48 12.20 -17.98 -11.99
N THR A 49 12.98 -18.76 -11.25
CA THR A 49 13.12 -18.60 -9.80
C THR A 49 14.33 -17.70 -9.52
N LEU A 50 14.08 -16.47 -9.08
CA LEU A 50 15.13 -15.46 -8.92
C LEU A 50 15.96 -15.62 -7.62
N GLY A 51 15.42 -16.31 -6.61
CA GLY A 51 16.03 -16.37 -5.28
C GLY A 51 15.93 -15.04 -4.52
N GLU A 52 16.70 -14.93 -3.43
CA GLU A 52 16.75 -13.71 -2.60
C GLU A 52 17.72 -12.67 -3.20
N ASP A 53 18.77 -13.12 -3.89
CA ASP A 53 19.86 -12.30 -4.40
C ASP A 53 19.77 -12.12 -5.93
N TYR A 54 18.86 -11.26 -6.37
CA TYR A 54 18.79 -10.81 -7.77
C TYR A 54 18.90 -9.29 -7.86
N GLU A 55 19.49 -8.83 -8.96
CA GLU A 55 19.51 -7.42 -9.32
C GLU A 55 18.50 -7.15 -10.44
N LEU A 56 17.81 -6.03 -10.34
CA LEU A 56 16.85 -5.57 -11.34
C LEU A 56 17.23 -4.16 -11.79
N GLN A 57 17.48 -4.01 -13.09
CA GLN A 57 17.80 -2.73 -13.72
C GLN A 57 16.71 -2.41 -14.75
N ARG A 58 16.09 -1.23 -14.60
CA ARG A 58 15.05 -0.73 -15.52
C ARG A 58 15.69 0.29 -16.45
N GLU A 59 15.69 -0.02 -17.73
CA GLU A 59 16.10 0.87 -18.81
C GLU A 59 14.84 1.41 -19.53
N PRO A 60 14.95 2.46 -20.37
CA PRO A 60 13.79 3.04 -21.06
C PRO A 60 13.03 2.06 -21.96
N ASP A 61 13.71 1.07 -22.53
CA ASP A 61 13.21 0.14 -23.55
C ASP A 61 13.25 -1.33 -23.12
N ARG A 62 13.82 -1.64 -21.95
CA ARG A 62 13.95 -3.01 -21.45
C ARG A 62 14.16 -3.09 -19.94
N THR A 63 14.02 -4.29 -19.40
CA THR A 63 14.42 -4.61 -18.02
C THR A 63 15.42 -5.76 -18.01
N LEU A 64 16.51 -5.56 -17.29
CA LEU A 64 17.53 -6.57 -17.06
C LEU A 64 17.36 -7.15 -15.65
N ILE A 65 17.36 -8.47 -15.57
CA ILE A 65 17.39 -9.20 -14.31
C ILE A 65 18.64 -10.06 -14.28
N VAL A 66 19.48 -9.85 -13.26
CA VAL A 66 20.68 -10.65 -13.02
C VAL A 66 20.44 -11.51 -11.78
N HIS A 67 20.51 -12.83 -11.93
CA HIS A 67 20.36 -13.78 -10.84
C HIS A 67 21.34 -14.94 -11.05
N HIS A 68 22.01 -15.42 -10.01
CA HIS A 68 22.97 -16.54 -10.11
C HIS A 68 23.97 -16.45 -11.29
N ARG A 69 24.49 -15.24 -11.57
CA ARG A 69 25.38 -14.92 -12.73
C ARG A 69 24.73 -15.10 -14.11
N GLN A 70 23.44 -15.35 -14.18
CA GLN A 70 22.65 -15.36 -15.41
C GLN A 70 21.97 -14.01 -15.60
N ARG A 71 22.04 -13.51 -16.83
CA ARG A 71 21.38 -12.27 -17.25
C ARG A 71 20.16 -12.62 -18.10
N CYS A 72 18.99 -12.12 -17.71
CA CYS A 72 17.74 -12.21 -18.44
C CYS A 72 17.30 -10.82 -18.87
N GLU A 73 16.87 -10.67 -20.11
CA GLU A 73 16.43 -9.42 -20.72
C GLU A 73 14.96 -9.54 -21.13
N PHE A 74 14.19 -8.49 -20.88
CA PHE A 74 12.76 -8.44 -21.15
C PHE A 74 12.39 -7.08 -21.75
N ASP A 75 11.70 -7.09 -22.88
CA ASP A 75 11.21 -5.86 -23.54
C ASP A 75 10.13 -5.16 -22.70
N VAL A 76 9.31 -5.93 -22.00
CA VAL A 76 8.22 -5.43 -21.14
C VAL A 76 8.32 -6.07 -19.77
N PHE A 77 8.27 -5.24 -18.73
CA PHE A 77 8.27 -5.67 -17.33
C PHE A 77 7.02 -5.20 -16.61
N ILE A 78 6.31 -6.14 -15.98
CA ILE A 78 5.14 -5.86 -15.15
C ILE A 78 5.51 -6.18 -13.68
N ASP A 79 5.55 -5.15 -12.84
CA ASP A 79 5.83 -5.31 -11.40
C ASP A 79 4.57 -5.74 -10.65
N ALA A 80 4.40 -7.05 -10.47
CA ALA A 80 3.26 -7.63 -9.76
C ALA A 80 3.56 -7.91 -8.27
N ARG A 81 4.57 -7.28 -7.66
CA ARG A 81 4.95 -7.49 -6.24
C ARG A 81 3.99 -6.82 -5.22
N GLY A 82 2.91 -6.23 -5.69
CA GLY A 82 1.94 -5.51 -4.87
C GLY A 82 2.35 -4.07 -4.56
N GLN A 83 1.53 -3.40 -3.75
CA GLN A 83 1.75 -2.02 -3.36
C GLN A 83 2.66 -1.93 -2.13
N LYS A 84 3.54 -0.93 -2.09
CA LYS A 84 4.38 -0.64 -0.93
C LYS A 84 3.74 0.43 -0.06
N ALA A 85 4.10 0.45 1.22
CA ALA A 85 3.70 1.54 2.10
C ALA A 85 4.28 2.88 1.60
N LEU A 86 3.44 3.90 1.50
CA LEU A 86 3.75 5.20 0.93
C LEU A 86 4.26 6.14 2.03
N LYS A 87 5.39 6.82 1.82
CA LYS A 87 5.83 7.90 2.71
C LYS A 87 5.33 9.26 2.20
N THR A 88 5.44 10.30 3.03
CA THR A 88 5.09 11.67 2.65
C THR A 88 5.78 12.10 1.34
N ARG A 89 7.06 11.77 1.17
CA ARG A 89 7.84 12.10 -0.04
C ARG A 89 7.32 11.47 -1.33
N ASP A 90 6.61 10.34 -1.23
CA ASP A 90 6.12 9.58 -2.38
C ASP A 90 4.74 10.07 -2.84
N LEU A 91 4.12 11.03 -2.13
CA LEU A 91 2.81 11.58 -2.48
C LEU A 91 2.83 12.24 -3.87
N PRO A 92 1.86 11.91 -4.75
CA PRO A 92 1.78 12.47 -6.11
C PRO A 92 1.16 13.88 -6.16
N PHE A 93 0.87 14.49 -5.01
CA PHE A 93 0.25 15.81 -4.89
C PHE A 93 1.27 16.83 -4.37
N PRO A 94 1.93 17.62 -5.24
CA PRO A 94 3.10 18.41 -4.85
C PRO A 94 2.85 19.38 -3.69
N SER A 95 1.73 20.11 -3.71
CA SER A 95 1.40 21.09 -2.65
C SER A 95 1.08 20.41 -1.32
N LEU A 96 0.31 19.32 -1.33
CA LEU A 96 0.01 18.55 -0.13
C LEU A 96 1.28 17.91 0.45
N ARG A 97 2.13 17.35 -0.43
CA ARG A 97 3.43 16.80 -0.05
C ARG A 97 4.30 17.84 0.65
N GLN A 98 4.42 19.04 0.08
CA GLN A 98 5.19 20.12 0.69
C GLN A 98 4.66 20.51 2.08
N GLN A 99 3.33 20.63 2.21
CA GLN A 99 2.68 20.96 3.49
C GLN A 99 2.95 19.89 4.57
N LEU A 100 2.90 18.62 4.19
CA LEU A 100 3.16 17.51 5.11
C LEU A 100 4.66 17.38 5.46
N LEU A 101 5.56 17.54 4.48
CA LEU A 101 7.01 17.54 4.73
C LEU A 101 7.41 18.67 5.68
N ALA A 102 6.74 19.83 5.61
CA ALA A 102 6.98 20.95 6.51
C ALA A 102 6.60 20.64 7.98
N CYS A 103 5.77 19.62 8.24
CA CYS A 103 5.45 19.16 9.60
C CYS A 103 6.57 18.28 10.18
N GLY A 104 7.49 17.77 9.35
CA GLY A 104 8.58 16.90 9.78
C GLY A 104 8.26 15.41 9.79
N ASP A 105 7.03 15.02 9.46
CA ASP A 105 6.60 13.62 9.52
C ASP A 105 6.90 12.85 8.23
N ASP A 106 7.66 11.76 8.39
CA ASP A 106 8.00 10.81 7.34
C ASP A 106 6.75 10.03 6.84
N ILE A 107 5.79 9.83 7.73
CA ILE A 107 4.50 9.16 7.51
C ILE A 107 3.43 10.06 8.13
N PRO A 108 2.42 10.52 7.37
CA PRO A 108 1.38 11.39 7.91
C PRO A 108 0.50 10.67 8.93
N ASP A 109 0.23 11.32 10.05
CA ASP A 109 -0.69 10.80 11.07
C ASP A 109 -2.15 10.91 10.61
N VAL A 110 -2.90 9.82 10.79
CA VAL A 110 -4.30 9.67 10.38
C VAL A 110 -5.15 9.23 11.56
N GLY A 111 -6.28 9.90 11.75
CA GLY A 111 -7.23 9.55 12.81
C GLY A 111 -8.01 8.26 12.52
N ASP A 112 -8.88 7.87 13.45
CA ASP A 112 -9.77 6.71 13.27
C ASP A 112 -10.75 6.86 12.10
N ASP A 113 -11.02 8.10 11.68
CA ASP A 113 -11.78 8.44 10.50
C ASP A 113 -10.95 8.53 9.21
N TYR A 114 -9.67 8.18 9.30
CA TYR A 114 -8.67 8.20 8.24
C TYR A 114 -8.34 9.61 7.73
N THR A 115 -8.77 10.66 8.43
CA THR A 115 -8.41 12.05 8.09
C THR A 115 -7.04 12.43 8.65
N LEU A 116 -6.31 13.25 7.90
CA LEU A 116 -5.04 13.80 8.34
C LEU A 116 -5.21 14.61 9.63
N GLN A 117 -4.29 14.44 10.57
CA GLN A 117 -4.26 15.18 11.84
C GLN A 117 -3.37 16.43 11.78
N ALA A 118 -2.55 16.58 10.74
CA ALA A 118 -1.74 17.77 10.50
C ALA A 118 -1.43 17.90 8.99
N PRO A 119 -1.05 19.10 8.52
CA PRO A 119 -1.16 20.39 9.20
C PRO A 119 -2.61 20.90 9.31
N GLU A 120 -2.84 21.94 10.13
CA GLU A 120 -4.18 22.53 10.39
C GLU A 120 -4.94 22.93 9.10
N THR A 121 -4.21 23.27 8.04
CA THR A 121 -4.78 23.64 6.74
C THR A 121 -5.56 22.51 6.06
N VAL A 122 -5.15 21.27 6.30
CA VAL A 122 -5.74 20.05 5.70
C VAL A 122 -6.34 19.10 6.74
N ARG A 123 -6.11 19.37 8.03
CA ARG A 123 -6.64 18.60 9.16
C ARG A 123 -8.13 18.34 8.98
N GLY A 124 -8.51 17.07 9.04
CA GLY A 124 -9.89 16.63 8.87
C GLY A 124 -10.44 16.74 7.44
N ARG A 125 -9.79 17.45 6.50
CA ARG A 125 -10.33 17.72 5.16
C ARG A 125 -9.86 16.72 4.11
N VAL A 126 -8.68 16.17 4.34
CA VAL A 126 -8.04 15.20 3.45
C VAL A 126 -7.96 13.89 4.22
N ALA A 127 -8.44 12.82 3.58
CA ALA A 127 -8.44 11.50 4.16
C ALA A 127 -7.62 10.52 3.32
N PHE A 128 -6.87 9.66 4.00
CA PHE A 128 -5.95 8.69 3.42
C PHE A 128 -6.54 7.28 3.57
N GLY A 129 -7.49 6.94 2.70
CA GLY A 129 -8.12 5.61 2.68
C GLY A 129 -7.41 4.56 1.82
N ALA A 130 -6.36 4.95 1.09
CA ALA A 130 -5.66 4.06 0.17
C ALA A 130 -4.72 3.10 0.92
N LEU A 131 -4.61 1.86 0.44
CA LEU A 131 -3.75 0.83 1.04
C LEU A 131 -2.32 1.31 1.33
N PRO A 132 -1.60 1.95 0.39
CA PRO A 132 -0.22 2.39 0.62
C PRO A 132 -0.09 3.33 1.81
N SER A 133 -1.10 4.18 2.05
CA SER A 133 -1.11 5.14 3.15
C SER A 133 -1.33 4.48 4.51
N LEU A 134 -2.01 3.33 4.55
CA LEU A 134 -2.44 2.67 5.79
C LEU A 134 -1.56 1.47 6.19
N MET A 135 -0.72 0.98 5.28
CA MET A 135 0.08 -0.24 5.51
C MET A 135 1.11 -0.11 6.64
N HIS A 136 1.49 1.11 7.05
CA HIS A 136 2.43 1.34 8.16
C HIS A 136 1.85 0.86 9.49
N ASP A 137 0.61 1.22 9.77
CA ASP A 137 -0.07 0.87 11.04
C ASP A 137 -0.93 -0.39 10.89
N ARG A 138 -1.47 -0.60 9.69
CA ARG A 138 -2.44 -1.65 9.37
C ARG A 138 -1.95 -2.49 8.16
N PRO A 139 -0.94 -3.36 8.34
CA PRO A 139 -0.33 -4.11 7.23
C PRO A 139 -1.27 -5.11 6.50
N PHE A 140 -2.43 -5.42 7.08
CA PHE A 140 -3.43 -6.33 6.51
C PHE A 140 -4.77 -5.63 6.21
N VAL A 141 -4.74 -4.32 5.97
CA VAL A 141 -5.92 -3.48 5.73
C VAL A 141 -6.49 -3.64 4.31
N GLN A 142 -6.68 -4.87 3.82
CA GLN A 142 -7.15 -5.10 2.44
C GLN A 142 -8.44 -5.94 2.43
N GLY A 143 -9.12 -5.95 1.28
CA GLY A 143 -10.36 -6.70 1.07
C GLY A 143 -11.62 -5.84 1.14
N LEU A 144 -12.73 -6.39 0.64
CA LEU A 144 -13.99 -5.67 0.46
C LEU A 144 -14.58 -5.17 1.78
N THR A 145 -14.48 -5.95 2.85
CA THR A 145 -14.96 -5.57 4.18
C THR A 145 -14.18 -4.40 4.77
N ALA A 146 -12.83 -4.47 4.72
CA ALA A 146 -11.97 -3.37 5.15
C ALA A 146 -12.24 -2.10 4.32
N SER A 147 -12.39 -2.21 3.00
CA SER A 147 -12.76 -1.07 2.15
C SER A 147 -14.11 -0.46 2.53
N ALA A 148 -15.12 -1.28 2.85
CA ALA A 148 -16.42 -0.80 3.29
C ALA A 148 -16.35 -0.09 4.66
N GLU A 149 -15.58 -0.62 5.61
CA GLU A 149 -15.36 -0.01 6.92
C GLU A 149 -14.64 1.34 6.81
N ILE A 150 -13.55 1.40 6.04
CA ILE A 150 -12.78 2.62 5.78
C ILE A 150 -13.67 3.68 5.14
N GLY A 151 -14.37 3.31 4.06
CA GLY A 151 -15.28 4.21 3.36
C GLY A 151 -16.39 4.73 4.27
N SER A 152 -16.96 3.87 5.12
CA SER A 152 -18.00 4.27 6.07
C SER A 152 -17.49 5.26 7.13
N ALA A 153 -16.27 5.06 7.64
CA ALA A 153 -15.65 5.97 8.60
C ALA A 153 -15.37 7.35 7.97
N MET A 154 -14.78 7.37 6.78
CA MET A 154 -14.53 8.62 6.03
C MET A 154 -15.83 9.36 5.70
N ALA A 155 -16.87 8.64 5.27
CA ALA A 155 -18.18 9.23 4.96
C ALA A 155 -18.85 9.88 6.19
N ARG A 156 -18.73 9.24 7.36
CA ARG A 156 -19.22 9.81 8.63
C ARG A 156 -18.47 11.09 8.99
N ALA A 157 -17.15 11.12 8.88
CA ALA A 157 -16.35 12.31 9.16
C ALA A 157 -16.69 13.48 8.24
N VAL A 158 -16.83 13.23 6.94
CA VAL A 158 -17.28 14.26 5.97
C VAL A 158 -18.66 14.82 6.35
N SER A 159 -19.60 13.94 6.72
CA SER A 159 -20.96 14.34 7.10
C SER A 159 -20.98 15.18 8.39
N GLN A 160 -20.17 14.81 9.39
CA GLN A 160 -20.07 15.55 10.65
C GLN A 160 -19.39 16.92 10.46
N GLN A 161 -18.39 17.02 9.60
CA GLN A 161 -17.78 18.31 9.25
C GLN A 161 -18.72 19.23 8.47
N ALA A 162 -19.48 18.68 7.53
CA ALA A 162 -20.47 19.44 6.76
C ALA A 162 -21.54 20.07 7.67
N ALA A 163 -21.89 19.40 8.77
CA ALA A 163 -22.80 19.94 9.78
C ALA A 163 -22.21 21.15 10.56
N GLY A 164 -20.88 21.31 10.59
CA GLY A 164 -20.18 22.29 11.43
C GLY A 164 -19.82 23.63 10.79
N ARG A 165 -20.05 23.87 9.48
CA ARG A 165 -19.59 25.12 8.84
C ARG A 165 -20.43 25.56 7.63
N ARG A 166 -21.52 26.32 7.88
CA ARG A 166 -22.00 27.31 6.91
C ARG A 166 -21.06 28.52 6.95
N ARG A 167 -20.04 28.56 6.09
CA ARG A 167 -19.39 29.83 5.77
C ARG A 167 -20.37 30.65 4.94
N ARG A 168 -21.02 31.66 5.55
CA ARG A 168 -21.71 32.70 4.77
C ARG A 168 -20.67 33.33 3.86
N LEU A 169 -20.92 33.31 2.55
CA LEU A 169 -20.19 34.16 1.61
C LEU A 169 -20.59 35.60 1.95
N TRP A 170 -19.61 36.45 2.24
CA TRP A 170 -19.85 37.87 2.44
C TRP A 170 -20.08 38.46 1.05
N TYR A 171 -21.29 38.96 0.82
CA TYR A 171 -21.60 39.75 -0.37
C TYR A 171 -20.85 41.08 -0.23
N ILE A 172 -20.02 41.42 -1.21
CA ILE A 172 -19.39 42.74 -1.32
C ILE A 172 -20.23 43.50 -2.35
N GLU A 173 -20.89 44.58 -1.91
CA GLU A 173 -21.46 45.59 -2.82
C GLU A 173 -20.36 46.40 -3.52
#